data_AF-A0A1I7SNV5-F1
#
_entry.id   AF-A0A1I7SNV5-F1
#
_cell.length_a   1.000
_cell.length_b   1.000
_cell.length_c   1.000
_cell.angle_alpha   90.00
_cell.angle_beta   90.00
_cell.angle_gamma   90.00
#
_symmetry.space_group_name_H-M   'P 1'
#
loop_
_entity.id
_entity.type
_entity.pdbx_description
1 polymer ?
#
loop_
_entity_poly.entity_id
_entity_poly.type
_entity_poly.pdbx_seq_one_letter_code
_entity_poly.pdbx_strand_id
1 'polypeptide(L)'
;ILTVPCLKSFEECRTHEDQIFATFLEAAQARGLFHSDVLWRHALDQARGRTCKHFVFLFAQVLIEAGELIEDQLQLWNDYKIHMLMPPFHRPNMPDDEIRQRQERRALELLSYYLSNMGGKYESFNLPPLTGTYDPDVHGENEDLFIGEFDSTDRPAEPKKPKVSFGDDQQYAFDMITKALELAPQNKAIPHRQFFLHGAGGTGKTTLYNELIDYCQEQGIKHAATATTGVAANLIKTGQTLHNLIWAPINLDSDTLPTLKYEDQKAQRLRELGLLIIDESSQLNVDLYNYLQRLLRHVRKAGDIDRQLVIVYGGDYQQILPVCPDLSIGQ
;
A
#
# COMPACT_ATOMS: atom_id res chain seq x y z
N ILE A 1 25.73 -30.87 -9.16
CA ILE A 1 25.14 -32.09 -9.78
C ILE A 1 24.44 -32.83 -8.65
N LEU A 2 23.11 -32.73 -8.55
CA LEU A 2 22.33 -33.53 -7.62
C LEU A 2 22.30 -34.96 -8.14
N THR A 3 23.15 -35.84 -7.58
CA THR A 3 23.09 -37.28 -7.82
C THR A 3 21.93 -37.86 -7.02
N VAL A 4 20.75 -37.90 -7.63
CA VAL A 4 19.62 -38.65 -7.06
C VAL A 4 19.81 -40.11 -7.47
N PRO A 5 20.01 -41.04 -6.51
CA PRO A 5 20.13 -42.46 -6.82
C PRO A 5 18.87 -42.96 -7.56
N CYS A 6 19.07 -43.78 -8.58
CA CYS A 6 17.96 -44.37 -9.35
C CYS A 6 17.08 -45.22 -8.43
N LEU A 7 15.75 -45.02 -8.52
CA LEU A 7 14.75 -45.77 -7.75
C LEU A 7 14.90 -47.28 -8.01
N LYS A 8 14.93 -48.07 -6.93
CA LYS A 8 15.19 -49.52 -6.94
C LYS A 8 13.94 -50.37 -6.75
N SER A 9 12.81 -49.79 -6.35
CA SER A 9 11.54 -50.50 -6.19
C SER A 9 10.32 -49.57 -6.24
N PHE A 10 9.13 -50.14 -6.49
CA PHE A 10 7.86 -49.41 -6.40
C PHE A 10 7.56 -48.89 -4.99
N GLU A 11 8.12 -49.52 -3.96
CA GLU A 11 7.99 -49.09 -2.57
C GLU A 11 8.86 -47.86 -2.28
N GLU A 12 10.08 -47.80 -2.83
CA GLU A 12 10.91 -46.59 -2.82
C GLU A 12 10.20 -45.42 -3.53
N CYS A 13 9.44 -45.67 -4.60
CA CYS A 13 8.63 -44.63 -5.23
C CYS A 13 7.57 -44.04 -4.30
N ARG A 14 7.12 -44.76 -3.26
CA ARG A 14 6.11 -44.33 -2.28
C ARG A 14 6.69 -43.80 -0.97
N THR A 15 8.02 -43.67 -0.86
CA THR A 15 8.68 -43.33 0.40
C THR A 15 9.28 -41.92 0.37
N HIS A 16 8.92 -41.04 1.30
CA HIS A 16 9.54 -39.72 1.46
C HIS A 16 9.81 -39.45 2.94
N GLU A 17 11.03 -38.99 3.28
CA GLU A 17 11.48 -38.76 4.67
C GLU A 17 11.17 -39.95 5.62
N ASP A 18 11.52 -41.17 5.19
CA ASP A 18 11.31 -42.43 5.92
C ASP A 18 9.83 -42.81 6.19
N GLN A 19 8.87 -42.10 5.57
CA GLN A 19 7.44 -42.42 5.61
C GLN A 19 6.97 -43.05 4.29
N ILE A 20 6.29 -44.20 4.38
CA ILE A 20 5.67 -44.88 3.24
C ILE A 20 4.22 -44.40 3.11
N PHE A 21 3.90 -43.74 2.01
CA PHE A 21 2.56 -43.22 1.72
C PHE A 21 1.66 -44.30 1.10
N ALA A 22 0.34 -44.20 1.26
CA ALA A 22 -0.61 -45.20 0.80
C ALA A 22 -0.72 -45.26 -0.73
N THR A 23 -0.46 -44.14 -1.41
CA THR A 23 -0.50 -44.03 -2.86
C THR A 23 0.76 -43.38 -3.42
N PHE A 24 1.01 -43.59 -4.72
CA PHE A 24 2.10 -42.91 -5.43
C PHE A 24 1.87 -41.39 -5.53
N LEU A 25 0.60 -40.97 -5.58
CA LEU A 25 0.22 -39.55 -5.64
C LEU A 25 0.60 -38.83 -4.35
N GLU A 26 0.25 -39.38 -3.20
CA GLU A 26 0.61 -38.83 -1.88
C GLU A 26 2.12 -38.71 -1.71
N ALA A 27 2.88 -39.73 -2.10
CA ALA A 27 4.35 -39.68 -2.05
C ALA A 27 4.94 -38.60 -2.97
N ALA A 28 4.32 -38.38 -4.14
CA ALA A 28 4.77 -37.39 -5.09
C ALA A 28 4.37 -35.96 -4.67
N GLN A 29 3.21 -35.78 -4.03
CA GLN A 29 2.81 -34.53 -3.36
C GLN A 29 3.76 -34.21 -2.19
N ALA A 30 4.07 -35.20 -1.34
CA ALA A 30 5.02 -35.03 -0.23
C ALA A 30 6.42 -34.62 -0.70
N ARG A 31 6.87 -35.15 -1.85
CA ARG A 31 8.13 -34.77 -2.52
C ARG A 31 8.11 -33.43 -3.25
N GLY A 32 6.96 -32.74 -3.29
CA GLY A 32 6.79 -31.51 -4.07
C GLY A 32 6.86 -31.72 -5.59
N LEU A 33 6.63 -32.95 -6.08
CA LEU A 33 6.66 -33.31 -7.50
C LEU A 33 5.30 -33.14 -8.21
N PHE A 34 4.22 -32.93 -7.45
CA PHE A 34 2.86 -32.69 -7.98
C PHE A 34 2.25 -31.41 -7.41
N HIS A 35 1.31 -30.85 -8.16
CA HIS A 35 0.59 -29.62 -7.84
C HIS A 35 -0.27 -29.83 -6.60
N SER A 36 0.07 -29.12 -5.52
CA SER A 36 -0.66 -29.12 -4.26
C SER A 36 -0.82 -27.66 -3.83
N ASP A 37 -2.02 -27.31 -3.37
CA ASP A 37 -2.35 -25.99 -2.83
C ASP A 37 -1.64 -25.70 -1.51
N VAL A 38 -0.93 -26.68 -0.93
CA VAL A 38 -0.17 -26.57 0.33
C VAL A 38 0.81 -25.40 0.33
N LEU A 39 1.55 -25.18 -0.76
CA LEU A 39 2.48 -24.05 -0.85
C LEU A 39 1.76 -22.71 -0.76
N TRP A 40 0.60 -22.60 -1.40
CA TRP A 40 -0.20 -21.39 -1.44
C TRP A 40 -0.94 -21.14 -0.13
N ARG A 41 -1.46 -22.19 0.49
CA ARG A 41 -2.01 -22.13 1.85
C ARG A 41 -0.96 -21.69 2.87
N HIS A 42 0.27 -22.20 2.76
CA HIS A 42 1.37 -21.76 3.63
C HIS A 42 1.71 -20.27 3.41
N ALA A 43 1.71 -19.79 2.15
CA ALA A 43 1.90 -18.36 1.87
C ALA A 43 0.77 -17.48 2.46
N LEU A 44 -0.49 -17.92 2.34
CA LEU A 44 -1.63 -17.25 2.96
C LEU A 44 -1.56 -17.28 4.50
N ASP A 45 -1.09 -18.38 5.08
CA ASP A 45 -0.89 -18.51 6.52
C ASP A 45 0.19 -17.55 7.04
N GLN A 46 1.29 -17.37 6.31
CA GLN A 46 2.33 -16.39 6.65
C GLN A 46 1.85 -14.94 6.53
N ALA A 47 0.85 -14.68 5.69
CA ALA A 47 0.25 -13.35 5.54
C ALA A 47 -0.79 -13.04 6.63
N ARG A 48 -1.12 -13.99 7.52
CA ARG A 48 -2.01 -13.73 8.66
C ARG A 48 -1.45 -12.59 9.52
N GLY A 49 -2.30 -11.63 9.86
CA GLY A 49 -1.90 -10.42 10.60
C GLY A 49 -1.41 -9.26 9.72
N ARG A 50 -1.30 -9.44 8.40
CA ARG A 50 -1.24 -8.31 7.46
C ARG A 50 -2.61 -7.64 7.36
N THR A 51 -2.65 -6.42 6.82
CA THR A 51 -3.91 -5.71 6.59
C THR A 51 -4.81 -6.48 5.62
N CYS A 52 -6.13 -6.38 5.78
CA CYS A 52 -7.11 -7.04 4.90
C CYS A 52 -6.88 -6.79 3.40
N LYS A 53 -6.53 -5.55 2.99
CA LYS A 53 -6.25 -5.24 1.57
C LYS A 53 -5.05 -6.00 1.01
N HIS A 54 -3.95 -6.05 1.76
CA HIS A 54 -2.78 -6.84 1.38
C HIS A 54 -3.13 -8.33 1.29
N PHE A 55 -3.99 -8.82 2.18
CA PHE A 55 -4.46 -10.20 2.14
C PHE A 55 -5.29 -10.47 0.88
N VAL A 56 -6.23 -9.58 0.52
CA VAL A 56 -7.01 -9.69 -0.74
C VAL A 56 -6.11 -9.64 -1.97
N PHE A 57 -5.10 -8.78 -1.98
CA PHE A 57 -4.12 -8.71 -3.07
C PHE A 57 -3.33 -10.01 -3.23
N LEU A 58 -2.79 -10.55 -2.13
CA LEU A 58 -2.08 -11.83 -2.15
C LEU A 58 -3.01 -12.97 -2.59
N PHE A 59 -4.25 -12.98 -2.10
CA PHE A 59 -5.25 -13.97 -2.51
C PHE A 59 -5.52 -13.89 -4.02
N ALA A 60 -5.60 -12.69 -4.59
CA ALA A 60 -5.70 -12.50 -6.04
C ALA A 60 -4.48 -13.08 -6.78
N GLN A 61 -3.26 -12.86 -6.28
CA GLN A 61 -2.05 -13.44 -6.88
C GLN A 61 -2.07 -14.96 -6.82
N VAL A 62 -2.47 -15.55 -5.70
CA VAL A 62 -2.62 -17.01 -5.55
C VAL A 62 -3.59 -17.56 -6.60
N LEU A 63 -4.72 -16.90 -6.82
CA LEU A 63 -5.68 -17.32 -7.85
C LEU A 63 -5.12 -17.18 -9.27
N ILE A 64 -4.38 -16.12 -9.58
CA ILE A 64 -3.80 -15.93 -10.92
C ILE A 64 -2.71 -16.98 -11.19
N GLU A 65 -1.80 -17.18 -10.25
CA GLU A 65 -0.62 -18.04 -10.42
C GLU A 65 -0.95 -19.54 -10.27
N ALA A 66 -1.97 -19.86 -9.47
CA ALA A 66 -2.27 -21.23 -9.08
C ALA A 66 -3.74 -21.59 -9.07
N GLY A 67 -4.61 -20.74 -9.61
CA GLY A 67 -6.05 -21.01 -9.67
C GLY A 67 -6.37 -22.37 -10.26
N GLU A 68 -5.73 -22.73 -11.37
CA GLU A 68 -5.93 -24.04 -12.03
C GLU A 68 -5.43 -25.23 -11.18
N LEU A 69 -4.57 -24.96 -10.19
CA LEU A 69 -3.97 -25.96 -9.31
C LEU A 69 -4.72 -26.14 -7.99
N ILE A 70 -5.67 -25.25 -7.69
CA ILE A 70 -6.46 -25.27 -6.46
C ILE A 70 -7.74 -26.07 -6.74
N GLU A 71 -7.84 -27.25 -6.14
CA GLU A 71 -8.98 -28.18 -6.34
C GLU A 71 -10.33 -27.56 -5.97
N ASP A 72 -10.39 -26.81 -4.87
CA ASP A 72 -11.60 -26.10 -4.43
C ASP A 72 -11.30 -24.65 -4.01
N GLN A 73 -11.43 -23.75 -4.99
CA GLN A 73 -11.24 -22.31 -4.81
C GLN A 73 -12.31 -21.69 -3.89
N LEU A 74 -13.51 -22.28 -3.83
CA LEU A 74 -14.59 -21.82 -2.96
C LEU A 74 -14.29 -22.17 -1.50
N GLN A 75 -13.78 -23.38 -1.26
CA GLN A 75 -13.30 -23.77 0.06
C GLN A 75 -12.11 -22.89 0.49
N LEU A 76 -11.14 -22.65 -0.40
CA LEU A 76 -10.01 -21.76 -0.11
C LEU A 76 -10.49 -20.35 0.27
N TRP A 77 -11.49 -19.80 -0.44
CA TRP A 77 -12.11 -18.54 -0.05
C TRP A 77 -12.72 -18.62 1.35
N ASN A 78 -13.52 -19.65 1.65
CA ASN A 78 -14.18 -19.80 2.94
C ASN A 78 -13.19 -19.94 4.12
N ASP A 79 -12.05 -20.59 3.89
CA ASP A 79 -11.01 -20.78 4.90
C ASP A 79 -10.31 -19.45 5.28
N TYR A 80 -10.13 -18.54 4.30
CA TYR A 80 -9.33 -17.33 4.48
C TYR A 80 -10.13 -16.01 4.46
N LYS A 81 -11.42 -16.03 4.11
CA LYS A 81 -12.24 -14.79 3.98
C LYS A 81 -12.23 -13.92 5.21
N ILE A 82 -12.12 -14.49 6.41
CA ILE A 82 -12.06 -13.73 7.67
C ILE A 82 -10.89 -12.75 7.72
N HIS A 83 -9.79 -13.03 7.03
CA HIS A 83 -8.62 -12.15 6.94
C HIS A 83 -8.77 -11.07 5.85
N MET A 84 -9.78 -11.20 5.00
CA MET A 84 -10.11 -10.26 3.92
C MET A 84 -11.25 -9.31 4.27
N LEU A 85 -12.01 -9.60 5.34
CA LEU A 85 -13.09 -8.74 5.79
C LEU A 85 -12.55 -7.42 6.35
N MET A 86 -12.93 -6.32 5.72
CA MET A 86 -12.57 -4.98 6.18
C MET A 86 -13.37 -4.62 7.44
N PRO A 87 -12.84 -3.80 8.36
CA PRO A 87 -13.60 -3.33 9.52
C PRO A 87 -14.94 -2.69 9.12
N PRO A 88 -16.01 -2.90 9.89
CA PRO A 88 -17.31 -2.34 9.57
C PRO A 88 -17.31 -0.83 9.79
N PHE A 89 -18.01 -0.08 8.92
CA PHE A 89 -18.32 1.32 9.24
C PHE A 89 -19.34 1.35 10.36
N HIS A 90 -19.04 2.11 11.41
CA HIS A 90 -19.92 2.23 12.56
C HIS A 90 -21.19 2.98 12.15
N ARG A 91 -22.26 2.23 11.85
CA ARG A 91 -23.62 2.77 11.70
C ARG A 91 -24.45 2.27 12.88
N PRO A 92 -24.93 3.17 13.77
CA PRO A 92 -25.82 2.77 14.85
C PRO A 92 -27.05 2.06 14.25
N ASN A 93 -27.40 0.88 14.79
CA ASN A 93 -28.60 0.10 14.47
C ASN A 93 -28.58 -0.76 13.19
N MET A 94 -27.42 -1.12 12.63
CA MET A 94 -27.36 -2.11 11.54
C MET A 94 -27.35 -3.56 12.09
N PRO A 95 -28.14 -4.50 11.55
CA PRO A 95 -28.08 -5.91 11.93
C PRO A 95 -26.72 -6.55 11.60
N ASP A 96 -26.21 -7.42 12.48
CA ASP A 96 -24.91 -8.10 12.31
C ASP A 96 -24.79 -8.88 10.99
N ASP A 97 -25.88 -9.50 10.53
CA ASP A 97 -25.89 -10.26 9.28
C ASP A 97 -25.73 -9.34 8.06
N GLU A 98 -26.31 -8.14 8.10
CA GLU A 98 -26.14 -7.13 7.05
C GLU A 98 -24.70 -6.61 7.04
N ILE A 99 -24.10 -6.41 8.22
CA ILE A 99 -22.69 -6.02 8.35
C ILE A 99 -21.78 -7.07 7.70
N ARG A 100 -21.96 -8.35 8.02
CA ARG A 100 -21.14 -9.45 7.45
C ARG A 100 -21.30 -9.55 5.94
N GLN A 101 -22.53 -9.47 5.43
CA GLN A 101 -22.78 -9.51 3.99
C GLN A 101 -22.10 -8.35 3.25
N ARG A 102 -22.12 -7.14 3.82
CA ARG A 102 -21.41 -5.99 3.25
C ARG A 102 -19.90 -6.17 3.27
N GLN A 103 -19.33 -6.68 4.36
CA GLN A 103 -17.89 -6.93 4.47
C GLN A 103 -17.41 -7.96 3.45
N GLU A 104 -18.15 -9.07 3.30
CA GLU A 104 -17.84 -10.11 2.31
C GLU A 104 -17.94 -9.56 0.89
N ARG A 105 -19.00 -8.80 0.58
CA ARG A 105 -19.19 -8.17 -0.73
C ARG A 105 -18.01 -7.28 -1.12
N ARG A 106 -17.56 -6.40 -0.23
CA ARG A 106 -16.41 -5.51 -0.48
C ARG A 106 -15.13 -6.27 -0.72
N ALA A 107 -14.91 -7.34 0.03
CA ALA A 107 -13.74 -8.19 -0.17
C ALA A 107 -13.76 -8.84 -1.57
N LEU A 108 -14.92 -9.32 -2.03
CA LEU A 108 -15.09 -9.90 -3.37
C LEU A 108 -14.95 -8.85 -4.49
N GLU A 109 -15.44 -7.63 -4.30
CA GLU A 109 -15.28 -6.54 -5.27
C GLU A 109 -13.83 -6.07 -5.39
N LEU A 110 -13.13 -5.93 -4.25
CA LEU A 110 -11.71 -5.61 -4.24
C LEU A 110 -10.89 -6.74 -4.86
N LEU A 111 -11.27 -7.99 -4.62
CA LEU A 111 -10.68 -9.16 -5.27
C LEU A 111 -10.88 -9.10 -6.79
N SER A 112 -12.11 -8.84 -7.25
CA SER A 112 -12.43 -8.66 -8.67
C SER A 112 -11.61 -7.54 -9.33
N TYR A 113 -11.43 -6.42 -8.63
CA TYR A 113 -10.57 -5.31 -9.06
C TYR A 113 -9.11 -5.76 -9.25
N TYR A 114 -8.52 -6.45 -8.27
CA TYR A 114 -7.14 -6.92 -8.39
C TYR A 114 -6.97 -7.98 -9.47
N LEU A 115 -7.89 -8.94 -9.57
CA LEU A 115 -7.88 -9.94 -10.62
C LEU A 115 -7.91 -9.29 -12.01
N SER A 116 -8.79 -8.30 -12.21
CA SER A 116 -8.88 -7.55 -13.46
C SER A 116 -7.58 -6.82 -13.80
N ASN A 117 -6.93 -6.19 -12.81
CA ASN A 117 -5.65 -5.51 -13.00
C ASN A 117 -4.48 -6.47 -13.27
N MET A 118 -4.56 -7.71 -12.78
CA MET A 118 -3.59 -8.77 -13.05
C MET A 118 -3.88 -9.52 -14.36
N GLY A 119 -4.90 -9.11 -15.12
CA GLY A 119 -5.28 -9.74 -16.40
C GLY A 119 -6.16 -10.98 -16.26
N GLY A 120 -6.61 -11.33 -15.05
CA GLY A 120 -7.59 -12.39 -14.80
C GLY A 120 -9.04 -11.89 -14.87
N LYS A 121 -9.98 -12.83 -15.02
CA LYS A 121 -11.43 -12.54 -14.96
C LYS A 121 -11.98 -13.13 -13.68
N TYR A 122 -12.86 -12.42 -12.98
CA TYR A 122 -13.46 -12.97 -11.77
C TYR A 122 -14.22 -14.27 -12.04
N GLU A 123 -14.92 -14.31 -13.18
CA GLU A 123 -15.74 -15.45 -13.61
C GLU A 123 -14.93 -16.69 -14.00
N SER A 124 -13.60 -16.57 -14.17
CA SER A 124 -12.75 -17.75 -14.39
C SER A 124 -12.48 -18.53 -13.11
N PHE A 125 -12.87 -18.00 -11.96
CA PHE A 125 -12.67 -18.64 -10.65
C PHE A 125 -14.00 -19.07 -10.04
N ASN A 126 -14.00 -20.21 -9.36
CA ASN A 126 -15.14 -20.73 -8.61
C ASN A 126 -15.28 -19.99 -7.26
N LEU A 127 -15.68 -18.73 -7.33
CA LEU A 127 -15.85 -17.84 -6.18
C LEU A 127 -17.35 -17.51 -5.97
N PRO A 128 -17.74 -17.01 -4.77
CA PRO A 128 -19.11 -16.56 -4.54
C PRO A 128 -19.57 -15.52 -5.58
N PRO A 129 -20.84 -15.52 -5.98
CA PRO A 129 -21.33 -14.56 -6.96
C PRO A 129 -21.30 -13.12 -6.40
N LEU A 130 -20.95 -12.17 -7.25
CA LEU A 130 -21.11 -10.74 -6.98
C LEU A 130 -22.61 -10.40 -7.03
N THR A 131 -23.36 -10.64 -5.95
CA THR A 131 -24.81 -10.35 -5.90
C THR A 131 -25.06 -8.86 -5.65
N GLY A 132 -25.60 -8.20 -6.68
CA GLY A 132 -25.81 -6.77 -6.73
C GLY A 132 -27.10 -6.30 -6.09
N THR A 133 -26.96 -5.58 -4.98
CA THR A 133 -27.67 -4.31 -4.79
C THR A 133 -26.62 -3.23 -4.69
N TYR A 134 -26.87 -2.06 -5.29
CA TYR A 134 -26.06 -0.86 -5.14
C TYR A 134 -25.82 -0.62 -3.64
N ASP A 135 -24.61 -0.83 -3.19
CA ASP A 135 -24.18 -0.44 -1.85
C ASP A 135 -23.44 0.90 -2.01
N PRO A 136 -23.98 2.01 -1.49
CA PRO A 136 -23.35 3.33 -1.61
C PRO A 136 -21.94 3.37 -1.01
N ASP A 137 -21.58 2.37 -0.20
CA ASP A 137 -20.25 2.24 0.40
C ASP A 137 -19.25 1.42 -0.46
N VAL A 138 -19.69 0.85 -1.59
CA VAL A 138 -18.86 0.11 -2.56
C VAL A 138 -18.10 1.07 -3.48
N HIS A 139 -18.68 2.25 -3.71
CA HIS A 139 -18.08 3.32 -4.49
C HIS A 139 -17.83 4.59 -3.70
N GLY A 140 -18.06 4.57 -2.39
CA GLY A 140 -17.99 5.75 -1.55
C GLY A 140 -17.35 5.46 -0.21
N GLU A 141 -16.40 6.32 0.14
CA GLU A 141 -16.22 6.77 1.51
C GLU A 141 -15.61 5.73 2.46
N ASN A 142 -14.35 5.37 2.21
CA ASN A 142 -13.26 5.26 3.20
C ASN A 142 -12.18 4.31 2.68
N GLU A 143 -11.35 4.84 1.79
CA GLU A 143 -9.95 4.45 1.75
C GLU A 143 -9.29 4.95 3.05
N ASP A 144 -9.59 4.34 4.21
CA ASP A 144 -8.91 4.62 5.49
C ASP A 144 -7.46 4.10 5.53
N LEU A 145 -6.89 3.84 4.36
CA LEU A 145 -5.47 3.59 4.12
C LEU A 145 -4.80 4.73 3.34
N PHE A 146 -5.54 5.78 2.95
CA PHE A 146 -5.02 6.89 2.14
C PHE A 146 -4.35 7.99 2.96
N ILE A 147 -4.66 8.05 4.26
CA ILE A 147 -4.08 8.94 5.27
C ILE A 147 -3.98 8.04 6.50
N GLY A 148 -2.83 8.03 7.18
CA GLY A 148 -2.62 7.19 8.35
C GLY A 148 -3.83 7.20 9.28
N GLU A 149 -4.21 6.02 9.77
CA GLU A 149 -5.35 5.76 10.66
C GLU A 149 -5.75 6.99 11.47
N PHE A 150 -6.90 7.59 11.13
CA PHE A 150 -7.51 8.59 11.99
C PHE A 150 -8.29 7.82 13.06
N ASP A 151 -7.59 7.36 14.10
CA ASP A 151 -8.27 7.04 15.34
C ASP A 151 -8.69 8.37 15.97
N SER A 152 -9.92 8.79 15.66
CA SER A 152 -10.58 9.92 16.30
C SER A 152 -10.88 9.55 17.76
N THR A 153 -9.84 9.46 18.58
CA THR A 153 -9.98 9.65 20.02
C THR A 153 -9.59 11.09 20.30
N ASP A 154 -10.58 11.89 20.69
CA ASP A 154 -10.38 13.19 21.33
C ASP A 154 -9.34 13.01 22.46
N ARG A 155 -8.08 13.32 22.20
CA ARG A 155 -7.05 13.47 23.22
C ARG A 155 -6.56 14.91 23.20
N PRO A 156 -6.69 15.65 24.32
CA PRO A 156 -6.23 17.01 24.39
C PRO A 156 -4.71 17.09 24.22
N ALA A 157 -4.31 18.16 23.52
CA ALA A 157 -2.97 18.50 23.12
C ALA A 157 -2.06 18.83 24.31
N GLU A 158 -0.99 18.06 24.45
CA GLU A 158 0.31 18.58 24.86
C GLU A 158 1.34 18.13 23.81
N PRO A 159 2.21 19.01 23.29
CA PRO A 159 3.26 18.61 22.36
C PRO A 159 4.25 17.72 23.13
N LYS A 160 4.18 16.41 22.87
CA LYS A 160 5.14 15.47 23.42
C LYS A 160 6.46 15.65 22.66
N LYS A 161 7.56 15.68 23.40
CA LYS A 161 8.91 15.64 22.82
C LYS A 161 9.02 14.42 21.90
N PRO A 162 9.84 14.48 20.83
CA PRO A 162 10.07 13.33 19.96
C PRO A 162 10.38 12.10 20.81
N LYS A 163 9.76 10.97 20.45
CA LYS A 163 9.85 9.72 21.24
C LYS A 163 11.25 9.11 21.17
N VAL A 164 12.05 9.58 20.21
CA VAL A 164 13.42 9.16 19.93
C VAL A 164 14.38 10.32 20.19
N SER A 165 15.58 10.02 20.70
CA SER A 165 16.66 11.00 20.82
C SER A 165 17.24 11.30 19.44
N PHE A 166 17.03 12.51 18.95
CA PHE A 166 17.63 12.99 17.70
C PHE A 166 19.06 13.49 17.90
N GLY A 167 19.86 13.39 16.84
CA GLY A 167 21.06 14.22 16.69
C GLY A 167 20.71 15.66 16.33
N ASP A 168 21.67 16.57 16.46
CA ASP A 168 21.46 18.01 16.27
C ASP A 168 20.82 18.36 14.91
N ASP A 169 21.27 17.73 13.82
CA ASP A 169 20.75 17.96 12.47
C ASP A 169 19.31 17.46 12.28
N GLN A 170 18.99 16.30 12.86
CA GLN A 170 17.64 15.73 12.81
C GLN A 170 16.67 16.58 13.62
N GLN A 171 17.10 17.05 14.80
CA GLN A 171 16.32 17.96 15.63
C GLN A 171 16.08 19.29 14.90
N TYR A 172 17.11 19.86 14.28
CA TYR A 172 16.99 21.07 13.49
C TYR A 172 15.98 20.92 12.35
N ALA A 173 16.05 19.82 11.60
CA ALA A 173 15.10 19.54 10.52
C ALA A 173 13.67 19.35 11.06
N PHE A 174 13.51 18.60 12.16
CA PHE A 174 12.21 18.40 12.81
C PHE A 174 11.59 19.73 13.24
N ASP A 175 12.34 20.59 13.92
CA ASP A 175 11.86 21.88 14.42
C ASP A 175 11.48 22.83 13.28
N MET A 176 12.28 22.84 12.21
CA MET A 176 11.99 23.66 11.02
C MET A 176 10.70 23.23 10.31
N ILE A 177 10.50 21.93 10.14
CA ILE A 177 9.34 21.37 9.43
C ILE A 177 8.07 21.51 10.28
N THR A 178 8.13 21.19 11.58
CA THR A 178 6.99 21.34 12.50
C THR A 178 6.55 22.79 12.62
N LYS A 179 7.49 23.74 12.74
CA LYS A 179 7.17 25.16 12.70
C LYS A 179 6.50 25.60 11.40
N ALA A 180 6.91 25.04 10.26
CA ALA A 180 6.25 25.31 8.99
C ALA A 180 4.81 24.75 8.95
N LEU A 181 4.60 23.56 9.52
CA LEU A 181 3.28 22.93 9.64
C LEU A 181 2.33 23.75 10.54
N GLU A 182 2.80 24.25 11.68
CA GLU A 182 1.99 25.06 12.61
C GLU A 182 1.55 26.40 12.00
N LEU A 183 2.44 27.02 11.23
CA LEU A 183 2.20 28.32 10.60
C LEU A 183 1.40 28.20 9.30
N ALA A 184 1.35 27.01 8.68
CA ALA A 184 0.74 26.81 7.36
C ALA A 184 -0.76 27.13 7.34
N PRO A 185 -1.61 26.63 8.26
CA PRO A 185 -3.03 26.97 8.31
C PRO A 185 -3.32 28.45 8.54
N GLN A 186 -2.39 29.16 9.18
CA GLN A 186 -2.56 30.58 9.56
C GLN A 186 -2.28 31.54 8.41
N ASN A 187 -1.94 31.01 7.22
CA ASN A 187 -1.59 31.77 6.03
C ASN A 187 -0.51 32.84 6.29
N LYS A 188 0.33 32.61 7.30
CA LYS A 188 1.43 33.49 7.66
C LYS A 188 2.52 33.39 6.60
N ALA A 189 3.26 34.48 6.40
CA ALA A 189 4.42 34.49 5.52
C ALA A 189 5.51 33.57 6.10
N ILE A 190 5.54 32.32 5.63
CA ILE A 190 6.61 31.37 5.93
C ILE A 190 7.56 31.38 4.72
N PRO A 191 8.87 31.54 4.92
CA PRO A 191 9.82 31.62 3.82
C PRO A 191 10.02 30.28 3.08
N HIS A 192 9.82 29.13 3.74
CA HIS A 192 10.10 27.80 3.16
C HIS A 192 9.02 26.79 3.56
N ARG A 193 8.30 26.25 2.57
CA ARG A 193 7.28 25.18 2.72
C ARG A 193 7.65 23.89 2.01
N GLN A 194 8.73 23.92 1.25
CA GLN A 194 9.30 22.76 0.61
C GLN A 194 10.68 22.55 1.21
N PHE A 195 10.92 21.36 1.71
CA PHE A 195 12.17 20.96 2.35
C PHE A 195 12.78 19.82 1.57
N PHE A 196 14.11 19.82 1.44
CA PHE A 196 14.85 18.68 0.94
C PHE A 196 15.72 18.13 2.08
N LEU A 197 15.36 16.94 2.58
CA LEU A 197 16.10 16.23 3.60
C LEU A 197 17.15 15.34 2.93
N HIS A 198 18.37 15.89 2.83
CA HIS A 198 19.51 15.15 2.33
C HIS A 198 20.17 14.33 3.45
N GLY A 199 20.53 13.09 3.15
CA GLY A 199 21.40 12.29 4.01
C GLY A 199 21.75 10.96 3.37
N ALA A 200 22.93 10.43 3.65
CA ALA A 200 23.35 9.12 3.15
C ALA A 200 22.44 7.97 3.64
N GLY A 201 22.62 6.78 3.09
CA GLY A 201 22.01 5.57 3.65
C GLY A 201 22.37 5.39 5.12
N GLY A 202 21.39 5.07 5.96
CA GLY A 202 21.62 4.82 7.40
C GLY A 202 21.69 6.07 8.30
N THR A 203 21.48 7.29 7.80
CA THR A 203 21.50 8.52 8.62
C THR A 203 20.20 8.81 9.39
N GLY A 204 19.25 7.86 9.42
CA GLY A 204 18.02 7.98 10.18
C GLY A 204 16.94 8.88 9.55
N LYS A 205 16.98 9.14 8.24
CA LYS A 205 15.91 9.88 7.51
C LYS A 205 14.52 9.30 7.77
N THR A 206 14.38 7.98 7.66
CA THR A 206 13.14 7.26 7.93
C THR A 206 12.65 7.45 9.37
N THR A 207 13.57 7.49 10.34
CA THR A 207 13.23 7.80 11.74
C THR A 207 12.64 9.20 11.86
N LEU A 208 13.23 10.19 11.20
CA LEU A 208 12.71 11.56 11.18
C LEU A 208 11.32 11.65 10.52
N TYR A 209 11.08 10.96 9.39
CA TYR A 209 9.76 10.90 8.77
C TYR A 209 8.70 10.32 9.72
N ASN A 210 9.04 9.21 10.39
CA ASN A 210 8.13 8.53 11.31
C ASN A 210 7.75 9.40 12.51
N GLU A 211 8.67 10.23 13.01
CA GLU A 211 8.37 11.19 14.08
C GLU A 211 7.57 12.40 13.58
N LEU A 212 7.80 12.87 12.35
CA LEU A 212 6.96 13.91 11.74
C LEU A 212 5.52 13.43 11.52
N ILE A 213 5.35 12.15 11.15
CA ILE A 213 4.05 11.50 11.02
C ILE A 213 3.36 11.42 12.38
N ASP A 214 4.06 10.94 13.42
CA ASP A 214 3.53 10.89 14.78
C ASP A 214 3.12 12.30 15.28
N TYR A 215 3.94 13.33 15.04
CA TYR A 215 3.60 14.71 15.35
C TYR A 215 2.33 15.17 14.63
N CYS A 216 2.21 14.88 13.33
CA CYS A 216 1.01 15.23 12.56
C CYS A 216 -0.24 14.53 13.11
N GLN A 217 -0.15 13.25 13.47
CA GLN A 217 -1.24 12.52 14.10
C GLN A 217 -1.67 13.16 15.42
N GLU A 218 -0.70 13.52 16.27
CA GLU A 218 -0.95 14.16 17.57
C GLU A 218 -1.58 15.54 17.43
N GLN A 219 -1.24 16.30 16.38
CA GLN A 219 -1.80 17.62 16.10
C GLN A 219 -3.07 17.58 15.22
N GLY A 220 -3.54 16.40 14.81
CA GLY A 220 -4.68 16.25 13.90
C GLY A 220 -4.42 16.76 12.47
N ILE A 221 -3.15 16.92 12.08
CA ILE A 221 -2.74 17.35 10.75
C ILE A 221 -2.81 16.17 9.78
N LYS A 222 -3.55 16.35 8.69
CA LYS A 222 -3.62 15.35 7.61
C LYS A 222 -2.26 15.25 6.91
N HIS A 223 -1.73 14.04 6.80
CA HIS A 223 -0.40 13.79 6.25
C HIS A 223 -0.43 12.61 5.27
N ALA A 224 0.50 12.60 4.33
CA ALA A 224 0.75 11.47 3.44
C ALA A 224 2.25 11.22 3.38
N ALA A 225 2.63 9.96 3.55
CA ALA A 225 4.00 9.51 3.38
C ALA A 225 4.12 8.66 2.13
N THR A 226 5.05 9.04 1.25
CA THR A 226 5.27 8.36 -0.01
C THR A 226 6.73 8.10 -0.27
N ALA A 227 7.00 7.12 -1.12
CA ALA A 227 8.29 6.92 -1.75
C ALA A 227 8.11 6.60 -3.25
N THR A 228 9.19 6.69 -4.02
CA THR A 228 9.19 6.32 -5.45
C THR A 228 9.04 4.81 -5.66
N THR A 229 9.57 3.99 -4.74
CA THR A 229 9.49 2.52 -4.79
C THR A 229 8.65 1.95 -3.65
N GLY A 230 8.03 0.78 -3.89
CA GLY A 230 7.22 0.09 -2.87
C GLY A 230 8.04 -0.37 -1.66
N VAL A 231 9.30 -0.76 -1.87
CA VAL A 231 10.19 -1.20 -0.78
C VAL A 231 10.51 -0.04 0.15
N ALA A 232 10.87 1.14 -0.39
CA ALA A 232 11.12 2.33 0.42
C ALA A 232 9.86 2.80 1.14
N ALA A 233 8.70 2.75 0.47
CA ALA A 233 7.42 3.12 1.06
C ALA A 233 7.09 2.26 2.30
N ASN A 234 7.35 0.95 2.24
CA ASN A 234 7.11 0.03 3.35
C ASN A 234 7.96 0.30 4.60
N LEU A 235 9.06 1.03 4.48
CA LEU A 235 9.92 1.39 5.63
C LEU A 235 9.36 2.60 6.40
N ILE A 236 8.48 3.37 5.77
CA ILE A 236 7.86 4.55 6.37
C ILE A 236 6.50 4.16 6.94
N LYS A 237 6.18 4.63 8.15
CA LYS A 237 4.86 4.43 8.74
C LYS A 237 3.79 4.93 7.77
N THR A 238 2.75 4.12 7.56
CA THR A 238 1.62 4.42 6.65
C THR A 238 2.06 4.80 5.23
N GLY A 239 3.29 4.42 4.84
CA GLY A 239 3.88 4.75 3.57
C GLY A 239 3.24 3.98 2.42
N GLN A 240 3.14 4.65 1.27
CA GLN A 240 2.72 4.05 0.01
C GLN A 240 3.55 4.60 -1.16
N THR A 241 3.41 4.03 -2.36
CA THR A 241 4.11 4.61 -3.51
C THR A 241 3.48 5.95 -3.90
N LEU A 242 4.28 6.89 -4.39
CA LEU A 242 3.77 8.17 -4.88
C LEU A 242 2.76 7.96 -6.02
N HIS A 243 3.02 7.01 -6.91
CA HIS A 243 2.10 6.59 -7.99
C HIS A 243 0.71 6.23 -7.45
N ASN A 244 0.65 5.49 -6.33
CA ASN A 244 -0.61 5.09 -5.73
C ASN A 244 -1.33 6.28 -5.09
N LEU A 245 -0.61 7.14 -4.35
CA LEU A 245 -1.18 8.32 -3.70
C LEU A 245 -1.85 9.27 -4.71
N ILE A 246 -1.26 9.44 -5.90
CA ILE A 246 -1.74 10.42 -6.88
C ILE A 246 -2.57 9.81 -8.00
N TRP A 247 -2.84 8.50 -7.93
CA TRP A 247 -3.53 7.73 -8.98
C TRP A 247 -2.94 8.00 -10.36
N ALA A 248 -1.61 8.00 -10.44
CA ALA A 248 -0.91 8.27 -11.68
C ALA A 248 -1.14 7.10 -12.66
N PRO A 249 -1.48 7.36 -13.93
CA PRO A 249 -1.39 6.34 -14.97
C PRO A 249 -0.01 5.70 -15.02
N ILE A 250 0.09 4.43 -15.43
CA ILE A 250 1.39 3.75 -15.60
C ILE A 250 2.19 4.41 -16.73
N ASN A 251 1.51 4.77 -17.81
CA ASN A 251 2.09 5.50 -18.93
C ASN A 251 1.82 6.99 -18.73
N LEU A 252 2.81 7.69 -18.17
CA LEU A 252 2.79 9.15 -18.05
C LEU A 252 3.61 9.76 -19.19
N ASP A 253 3.06 10.81 -19.77
CA ASP A 253 3.78 11.73 -20.64
C ASP A 253 3.70 13.17 -20.08
N SER A 254 4.43 14.08 -20.73
CA SER A 254 4.47 15.49 -20.35
C SER A 254 3.10 16.17 -20.38
N ASP A 255 2.13 15.64 -21.13
CA ASP A 255 0.84 16.27 -21.43
C ASP A 255 -0.33 15.58 -20.70
N THR A 256 -0.08 14.46 -20.02
CA THR A 256 -1.10 13.68 -19.31
C THR A 256 -1.81 14.54 -18.28
N LEU A 257 -3.13 14.69 -18.42
CA LEU A 257 -3.93 15.49 -17.51
C LEU A 257 -4.38 14.68 -16.29
N PRO A 258 -4.54 15.32 -15.11
CA PRO A 258 -5.13 14.67 -13.95
C PRO A 258 -6.52 14.09 -14.29
N THR A 259 -6.74 12.82 -13.94
CA THR A 259 -8.02 12.14 -14.16
C THR A 259 -9.04 12.41 -13.05
N LEU A 260 -8.56 12.84 -11.88
CA LEU A 260 -9.37 13.15 -10.70
C LEU A 260 -10.17 14.43 -10.88
N LYS A 261 -11.46 14.36 -10.60
CA LYS A 261 -12.35 15.53 -10.56
C LYS A 261 -12.23 16.23 -9.21
N TYR A 262 -12.50 17.54 -9.21
CA TYR A 262 -12.43 18.36 -7.99
C TYR A 262 -13.42 17.90 -6.90
N GLU A 263 -14.56 17.35 -7.29
CA GLU A 263 -15.60 16.83 -6.39
C GLU A 263 -15.25 15.46 -5.81
N ASP A 264 -14.26 14.76 -6.34
CA ASP A 264 -13.90 13.43 -5.87
C ASP A 264 -13.38 13.50 -4.42
N GLN A 265 -13.78 12.55 -3.58
CA GLN A 265 -13.27 12.45 -2.21
C GLN A 265 -11.74 12.32 -2.16
N LYS A 266 -11.19 11.66 -3.17
CA LYS A 266 -9.75 11.53 -3.43
C LYS A 266 -9.08 12.89 -3.59
N ALA A 267 -9.67 13.77 -4.38
CA ALA A 267 -9.24 15.15 -4.53
C ALA A 267 -9.47 15.96 -3.24
N GLN A 268 -10.53 15.69 -2.47
CA GLN A 268 -10.73 16.27 -1.14
C GLN A 268 -9.59 15.93 -0.18
N ARG A 269 -9.19 14.65 -0.10
CA ARG A 269 -8.04 14.26 0.73
C ARG A 269 -6.77 14.99 0.32
N LEU A 270 -6.47 15.06 -0.98
CA LEU A 270 -5.32 15.80 -1.48
C LEU A 270 -5.40 17.31 -1.20
N ARG A 271 -6.58 17.91 -1.06
CA ARG A 271 -6.77 19.31 -0.66
C ARG A 271 -6.48 19.53 0.83
N GLU A 272 -6.89 18.60 1.67
CA GLU A 272 -6.80 18.72 3.13
C GLU A 272 -5.42 18.38 3.68
N LEU A 273 -4.53 17.74 2.88
CA LEU A 273 -3.16 17.43 3.31
C LEU A 273 -2.41 18.67 3.81
N GLY A 274 -1.87 18.59 5.03
CA GLY A 274 -0.92 19.56 5.58
C GLY A 274 0.53 19.16 5.34
N LEU A 275 0.83 17.86 5.29
CA LEU A 275 2.17 17.32 5.05
C LEU A 275 2.17 16.28 3.92
N LEU A 276 3.12 16.38 3.00
CA LEU A 276 3.44 15.36 2.00
C LEU A 276 4.93 15.03 2.06
N ILE A 277 5.26 13.80 2.45
CA ILE A 277 6.64 13.29 2.42
C ILE A 277 6.82 12.48 1.13
N ILE A 278 7.91 12.72 0.40
CA ILE A 278 8.30 11.99 -0.81
C ILE A 278 9.74 11.54 -0.65
N ASP A 279 9.94 10.32 -0.16
CA ASP A 279 11.25 9.70 -0.02
C ASP A 279 11.76 9.11 -1.35
N GLU A 280 13.07 8.90 -1.44
CA GLU A 280 13.75 8.49 -2.67
C GLU A 280 13.45 9.42 -3.87
N SER A 281 13.31 10.72 -3.58
CA SER A 281 12.99 11.76 -4.56
C SER A 281 14.05 11.94 -5.65
N SER A 282 15.29 11.46 -5.45
CA SER A 282 16.32 11.38 -6.48
C SER A 282 15.94 10.44 -7.64
N GLN A 283 15.09 9.45 -7.38
CA GLN A 283 14.56 8.51 -8.38
C GLN A 283 13.26 9.01 -9.03
N LEU A 284 12.79 10.21 -8.68
CA LEU A 284 11.53 10.75 -9.17
C LEU A 284 11.65 11.12 -10.65
N ASN A 285 10.85 10.46 -11.50
CA ASN A 285 10.75 10.82 -12.91
C ASN A 285 10.16 12.24 -13.05
N VAL A 286 10.74 13.04 -13.96
CA VAL A 286 10.27 14.39 -14.32
C VAL A 286 8.79 14.40 -14.72
N ASP A 287 8.31 13.41 -15.46
CA ASP A 287 6.90 13.32 -15.87
C ASP A 287 5.97 13.09 -14.69
N LEU A 288 6.38 12.22 -13.75
CA LEU A 288 5.64 11.98 -12.52
C LEU A 288 5.62 13.22 -11.61
N TYR A 289 6.74 13.93 -11.51
CA TYR A 289 6.81 15.20 -10.80
C TYR A 289 5.89 16.26 -11.43
N ASN A 290 5.92 16.40 -12.76
CA ASN A 290 5.06 17.33 -13.50
C ASN A 290 3.58 16.96 -13.34
N TYR A 291 3.25 15.66 -13.36
CA TYR A 291 1.90 15.18 -13.10
C TYR A 291 1.45 15.51 -11.66
N LEU A 292 2.28 15.28 -10.64
CA LEU A 292 2.00 15.69 -9.26
C LEU A 292 1.71 17.19 -9.16
N GLN A 293 2.55 18.04 -9.76
CA GLN A 293 2.36 19.49 -9.75
C GLN A 293 1.02 19.90 -10.41
N ARG A 294 0.68 19.29 -11.56
CA ARG A 294 -0.59 19.54 -12.25
C ARG A 294 -1.78 19.08 -11.41
N LEU A 295 -1.71 17.89 -10.83
CA LEU A 295 -2.76 17.34 -9.97
C LEU A 295 -2.99 18.23 -8.75
N LEU A 296 -1.93 18.61 -8.03
CA LEU A 296 -2.04 19.50 -6.87
C LEU A 296 -2.69 20.84 -7.26
N ARG A 297 -2.35 21.42 -8.43
CA ARG A 297 -2.98 22.66 -8.96
C ARG A 297 -4.42 22.47 -9.41
N HIS A 298 -4.76 21.27 -9.87
CA HIS A 298 -6.12 20.94 -10.27
C HIS A 298 -7.03 20.78 -9.05
N VAL A 299 -6.55 20.10 -8.00
CA VAL A 299 -7.37 19.79 -6.82
C VAL A 299 -7.37 20.91 -5.80
N ARG A 300 -6.29 21.69 -5.64
CA ARG A 300 -6.21 22.81 -4.68
C ARG A 300 -6.52 24.14 -5.34
N LYS A 301 -7.06 25.10 -4.58
CA LYS A 301 -7.29 26.45 -5.11
C LYS A 301 -5.96 27.13 -5.41
N ALA A 302 -5.98 28.06 -6.36
CA ALA A 302 -4.80 28.85 -6.71
C ALA A 302 -4.21 29.55 -5.47
N GLY A 303 -2.93 29.29 -5.20
CA GLY A 303 -2.21 29.79 -4.03
C GLY A 303 -2.25 28.89 -2.79
N ASP A 304 -3.12 27.87 -2.71
CA ASP A 304 -3.20 26.99 -1.53
C ASP A 304 -2.05 25.99 -1.44
N ILE A 305 -1.49 25.55 -2.57
CA ILE A 305 -0.29 24.68 -2.60
C ILE A 305 0.87 25.40 -1.92
N ASP A 306 1.07 26.67 -2.28
CA ASP A 306 2.16 27.50 -1.77
C ASP A 306 1.86 28.06 -0.37
N ARG A 307 0.65 27.85 0.17
CA ARG A 307 0.18 28.48 1.42
C ARG A 307 -0.30 27.51 2.48
N GLN A 308 -0.53 26.23 2.19
CA GLN A 308 -1.11 25.31 3.16
C GLN A 308 -0.48 23.91 3.16
N LEU A 309 0.22 23.51 2.10
CA LEU A 309 0.91 22.22 2.03
C LEU A 309 2.40 22.37 2.33
N VAL A 310 2.91 21.59 3.27
CA VAL A 310 4.34 21.40 3.49
C VAL A 310 4.77 20.13 2.74
N ILE A 311 5.78 20.23 1.89
CA ILE A 311 6.34 19.09 1.16
C ILE A 311 7.76 18.81 1.64
N VAL A 312 8.04 17.57 2.02
CA VAL A 312 9.37 17.12 2.43
C VAL A 312 9.84 16.10 1.41
N TYR A 313 10.79 16.51 0.57
CA TYR A 313 11.51 15.61 -0.32
C TYR A 313 12.66 14.96 0.44
N GLY A 314 12.69 13.64 0.40
CA GLY A 314 13.68 12.81 1.03
C GLY A 314 14.58 12.15 0.00
N GLY A 315 15.87 12.04 0.26
CA GLY A 315 16.71 11.20 -0.58
C GLY A 315 18.19 11.50 -0.50
N ASP A 316 18.91 10.80 -1.37
CA ASP A 316 20.34 10.90 -1.52
C ASP A 316 20.64 10.96 -3.01
N TYR A 317 21.17 12.09 -3.49
CA TYR A 317 21.54 12.26 -4.89
C TYR A 317 22.74 11.39 -5.30
N GLN A 318 23.44 10.80 -4.33
CA GLN A 318 24.51 9.83 -4.60
C GLN A 318 23.98 8.40 -4.81
N GLN A 319 22.66 8.19 -4.69
CA GLN A 319 22.01 6.91 -4.95
C GLN A 319 21.51 6.83 -6.41
N ILE A 320 20.77 5.76 -6.72
CA ILE A 320 20.41 5.35 -8.09
C ILE A 320 19.57 6.45 -8.78
N LEU A 321 19.83 6.67 -10.08
CA LEU A 321 19.08 7.58 -10.94
C LEU A 321 17.67 7.04 -11.27
N PRO A 322 16.72 7.88 -11.71
CA PRO A 322 15.39 7.44 -12.16
C PRO A 322 15.51 6.40 -13.29
N VAL A 323 14.63 5.39 -13.28
CA VAL A 323 14.54 4.40 -14.35
C VAL A 323 13.93 5.06 -15.59
N CYS A 324 14.71 5.20 -16.65
CA CYS A 324 14.24 5.66 -17.96
C CYS A 324 14.43 4.52 -18.98
N PRO A 325 13.35 3.91 -19.51
CA PRO A 325 13.47 2.81 -20.45
C PRO A 325 14.16 3.20 -21.78
N ASP A 326 14.21 4.50 -22.10
CA ASP A 326 14.68 5.01 -23.40
C ASP A 326 16.04 5.74 -23.35
N LEU A 327 16.76 5.70 -22.22
CA LEU A 327 18.11 6.27 -22.17
C LEU A 327 19.13 5.31 -22.81
N SER A 328 19.50 5.57 -24.06
CA SER A 328 20.78 5.10 -24.57
C SER A 328 21.89 5.74 -23.73
N ILE A 329 22.72 4.93 -23.07
CA ILE A 329 23.85 5.41 -22.28
C ILE A 329 24.75 6.26 -23.20
N GLY A 330 24.83 7.57 -22.93
CA GLY A 330 25.76 8.49 -23.60
C GLY A 330 25.17 9.56 -24.52
N GLN A 331 24.03 10.19 -24.16
CA GLN A 331 23.59 11.45 -24.77
C GLN A 331 23.33 12.53 -23.72
#